data_AF-A0A2U8W4Z5-F1
#
_entry.id   AF-A0A2U8W4Z5-F1
#
_cell.length_a   1.000
_cell.length_b   1.000
_cell.length_c   1.000
_cell.angle_alpha   90.00
_cell.angle_beta   90.00
_cell.angle_gamma   90.00
#
_symmetry.space_group_name_H-M   'P 1'
#
loop_
_entity.id
_entity.type
_entity.pdbx_description
1 polymer ?
#
loop_
_entity_poly.entity_id
_entity_poly.type
_entity_poly.pdbx_seq_one_letter_code
_entity_poly.pdbx_strand_id
1 'polypeptide(L)'
;MVHPVRLAQIDEQFAAADEPWAREVRGLHGGNPYFHRDKPSGRGEPDSALRSAYEARERAFAAWCSARGLDAATRSREDEELAHQLA
;
A
#
# COMPACT_ATOMS: atom_id res chain seq x y z
N MET A 1 3.11 -15.35 -12.87
CA MET A 1 3.05 -15.67 -11.44
C MET A 1 4.32 -15.16 -10.76
N VAL A 2 4.19 -14.37 -9.69
CA VAL A 2 5.34 -13.90 -8.89
C VAL A 2 5.87 -15.06 -8.04
N HIS A 3 7.18 -15.26 -8.00
CA HIS A 3 7.79 -16.32 -7.20
C HIS A 3 7.51 -16.14 -5.68
N PRO A 4 7.36 -17.23 -4.90
CA PRO A 4 7.01 -17.15 -3.48
C PRO A 4 8.06 -16.37 -2.65
N VAL A 5 9.35 -16.53 -2.98
CA VAL A 5 10.44 -15.75 -2.36
C VAL A 5 10.27 -14.25 -2.62
N ARG A 6 9.81 -13.87 -3.82
CA ARG A 6 9.59 -12.48 -4.18
C ARG A 6 8.37 -11.89 -3.46
N LEU A 7 7.33 -12.69 -3.25
CA LEU A 7 6.16 -12.27 -2.46
C LEU A 7 6.55 -12.00 -1.00
N ALA A 8 7.31 -12.90 -0.38
CA ALA A 8 7.80 -12.71 0.99
C ALA A 8 8.64 -11.42 1.14
N GLN A 9 9.54 -11.15 0.18
CA GLN A 9 10.31 -9.90 0.17
C GLN A 9 9.43 -8.65 0.08
N ILE A 10 8.35 -8.70 -0.69
CA ILE A 10 7.42 -7.57 -0.85
C ILE A 10 6.59 -7.38 0.43
N ASP A 11 6.25 -8.46 1.12
CA ASP A 11 5.56 -8.40 2.42
C ASP A 11 6.46 -7.77 3.50
N GLU A 12 7.73 -8.16 3.55
CA GLU A 12 8.71 -7.56 4.45
C GLU A 12 8.92 -6.06 4.15
N GLN A 13 9.01 -5.70 2.87
CA GLN A 13 9.14 -4.30 2.45
C GLN A 13 7.91 -3.46 2.83
N PHE A 14 6.72 -4.02 2.68
CA PHE A 14 5.49 -3.34 3.10
C PHE A 14 5.44 -3.18 4.62
N ALA A 15 5.75 -4.23 5.39
CA ALA A 15 5.79 -4.15 6.85
C ALA A 15 6.83 -3.12 7.34
N ALA A 16 8.01 -3.08 6.73
CA ALA A 16 9.06 -2.11 7.05
C ALA A 16 8.66 -0.66 6.73
N ALA A 17 7.79 -0.43 5.73
CA ALA A 17 7.27 0.88 5.40
C ALA A 17 6.03 1.28 6.22
N ASP A 18 5.22 0.31 6.67
CA ASP A 18 4.02 0.55 7.49
C ASP A 18 4.39 0.94 8.93
N GLU A 19 5.46 0.38 9.50
CA GLU A 19 5.85 0.65 10.89
C GLU A 19 6.17 2.13 11.16
N PRO A 20 7.01 2.82 10.36
CA PRO A 20 7.33 4.23 10.62
C PRO A 20 6.07 5.10 10.54
N TRP A 21 5.20 4.83 9.56
CA TRP A 21 3.92 5.52 9.44
C TRP A 21 3.05 5.28 10.68
N ALA A 22 2.91 4.03 11.11
CA ALA A 22 2.13 3.67 12.28
C ALA A 22 2.68 4.34 13.57
N ARG A 23 4.00 4.43 13.69
CA ARG A 23 4.68 5.11 14.80
C ARG A 23 4.37 6.60 14.82
N GLU A 24 4.53 7.30 13.70
CA GLU A 24 4.24 8.73 13.58
C GLU A 24 2.76 9.04 13.89
N VAL A 25 1.83 8.24 13.35
CA VAL A 25 0.40 8.40 13.62
C VAL A 25 0.08 8.17 15.10
N ARG A 26 0.67 7.15 15.73
CA ARG A 26 0.50 6.92 17.18
C ARG A 26 1.07 8.06 18.01
N GLY A 27 2.22 8.61 17.61
CA GLY A 27 2.85 9.73 18.29
C GLY A 27 1.99 10.99 18.29
N LEU A 28 1.27 11.24 17.19
CA LEU A 28 0.45 12.45 17.02
C LEU A 28 -0.98 12.30 17.54
N HIS A 29 -1.62 11.15 17.30
CA HIS A 29 -3.05 10.95 17.54
C HIS A 29 -3.36 9.96 18.66
N GLY A 30 -2.36 9.19 19.11
CA GLY A 30 -2.56 8.08 20.04
C GLY A 30 -3.40 6.94 19.44
N GLY A 31 -3.61 5.89 20.25
CA GLY A 31 -4.52 4.80 19.89
C GLY A 31 -4.08 3.96 18.69
N ASN A 32 -5.05 3.42 17.95
CA ASN A 32 -4.80 2.55 16.81
C ASN A 32 -4.58 3.39 15.53
N PRO A 33 -3.38 3.33 14.91
CA PRO A 33 -3.05 4.16 13.75
C PRO A 33 -3.92 3.86 12.52
N TYR A 34 -4.47 2.65 12.42
CA TYR A 34 -5.29 2.26 11.28
C TYR A 34 -6.64 3.01 11.21
N PHE A 35 -7.07 3.69 12.28
CA PHE A 35 -8.21 4.62 12.23
C PHE A 35 -7.93 5.91 11.42
N HIS A 36 -6.66 6.14 11.08
CA HIS A 36 -6.20 7.29 10.31
C HIS A 36 -5.75 6.94 8.90
N ARG A 37 -5.74 5.65 8.53
CA ARG A 37 -5.24 5.16 7.22
C ARG A 37 -5.80 5.95 6.04
N ASP A 38 -7.11 6.12 6.02
CA ASP A 38 -7.85 6.75 4.90
C ASP A 38 -8.24 8.20 5.21
N LYS A 39 -7.66 8.79 6.26
CA LYS A 39 -7.97 10.16 6.73
C LYS A 39 -6.82 11.11 6.45
N PRO A 40 -7.10 12.42 6.26
CA PRO A 40 -6.05 13.43 6.13
C PRO A 40 -5.05 13.42 7.30
N SER A 41 -5.52 13.08 8.50
CA SER A 41 -4.69 13.00 9.71
C SER A 41 -3.62 11.90 9.66
N GLY A 42 -3.80 10.85 8.86
CA GLY A 42 -2.78 9.82 8.62
C GLY A 42 -1.83 10.16 7.46
N ARG A 43 -2.08 11.25 6.73
CA ARG A 43 -1.27 11.68 5.60
C ARG A 43 -0.14 12.63 6.00
N GLY A 44 -0.33 13.39 7.08
CA GLY A 44 0.62 14.40 7.57
C GLY A 44 0.71 15.64 6.69
N GLU A 45 1.27 16.72 7.23
CA GLU A 45 1.52 17.96 6.48
C GLU A 45 2.68 17.79 5.48
N PRO A 46 2.72 18.56 4.37
CA PRO A 46 3.90 18.60 3.50
C PRO A 46 5.21 18.77 4.29
N ASP A 47 6.27 18.11 3.84
CA ASP A 47 7.61 18.13 4.46
C ASP A 47 7.72 17.60 5.90
N SER A 48 6.64 17.03 6.46
CA SER A 48 6.68 16.35 7.77
C SER A 48 7.22 14.92 7.68
N ALA A 49 7.76 14.42 8.80
CA ALA A 49 8.17 13.01 8.92
C ALA A 49 7.00 12.05 8.62
N LEU A 50 5.80 12.36 9.11
CA LEU A 50 4.59 11.60 8.82
C LEU A 50 4.27 11.56 7.31
N ARG A 51 4.47 12.68 6.59
CA ARG A 51 4.26 12.73 5.15
C ARG A 51 5.24 11.83 4.40
N SER A 52 6.52 11.89 4.73
CA SER A 52 7.52 11.01 4.12
C SER A 52 7.21 9.52 4.41
N ALA A 53 6.79 9.20 5.63
CA ALA A 53 6.41 7.84 6.01
C ALA A 53 5.15 7.35 5.28
N TYR A 54 4.12 8.21 5.16
CA TYR A 54 2.92 7.92 4.38
C TYR A 54 3.26 7.62 2.91
N GLU A 55 4.07 8.45 2.26
CA GLU A 55 4.43 8.23 0.86
C GLU A 55 5.26 6.97 0.64
N ALA A 56 6.17 6.64 1.57
CA ALA A 56 6.92 5.38 1.52
C ALA A 56 5.97 4.17 1.64
N ARG A 57 5.01 4.23 2.57
CA ARG A 57 3.97 3.23 2.75
C ARG A 57 3.10 3.07 1.50
N GLU A 58 2.66 4.16 0.88
CA GLU A 58 1.82 4.11 -0.32
C GLU A 58 2.56 3.47 -1.51
N ARG A 59 3.85 3.76 -1.69
CA ARG A 59 4.68 3.10 -2.72
C ARG A 59 4.81 1.59 -2.46
N ALA A 60 5.06 1.20 -1.21
CA ALA A 60 5.16 -0.20 -0.84
C ALA A 60 3.81 -0.92 -0.96
N PHE A 61 2.70 -0.26 -0.62
CA PHE A 61 1.35 -0.78 -0.78
C PHE A 61 0.99 -1.00 -2.26
N ALA A 62 1.37 -0.06 -3.14
CA ALA A 62 1.18 -0.22 -4.58
C ALA A 62 1.96 -1.45 -5.11
N ALA A 63 3.23 -1.61 -4.73
CA ALA A 63 4.02 -2.78 -5.11
C ALA A 63 3.43 -4.10 -4.57
N TRP A 64 2.90 -4.07 -3.34
CA TRP A 64 2.21 -5.20 -2.71
C TRP A 64 0.94 -5.60 -3.47
N CYS A 65 0.14 -4.61 -3.89
CA CYS A 65 -1.04 -4.84 -4.72
C CYS A 65 -0.68 -5.42 -6.08
N SER A 66 0.28 -4.84 -6.79
CA SER A 66 0.72 -5.32 -8.10
C SER A 66 1.26 -6.75 -8.05
N ALA A 67 2.04 -7.10 -7.03
CA ALA A 67 2.57 -8.46 -6.87
C ALA A 67 1.48 -9.52 -6.70
N ARG A 68 0.28 -9.10 -6.27
CA ARG A 68 -0.89 -9.94 -6.04
C ARG A 68 -1.96 -9.80 -7.13
N GLY A 69 -1.70 -9.03 -8.17
CA GLY A 69 -2.68 -8.74 -9.23
C GLY A 69 -3.86 -7.88 -8.76
N LEU A 70 -3.72 -7.18 -7.64
CA LEU A 70 -4.79 -6.34 -7.07
C LEU A 70 -4.78 -4.89 -7.60
N ASP A 71 -3.81 -4.55 -8.44
CA ASP A 71 -3.75 -3.22 -9.06
C ASP A 71 -4.85 -3.02 -10.12
N ALA A 72 -5.20 -1.76 -10.38
CA ALA A 72 -6.25 -1.41 -11.33
C ALA A 72 -5.94 -1.87 -12.77
N ALA A 73 -4.65 -1.95 -13.12
CA ALA A 73 -4.21 -2.36 -14.45
C ALA A 73 -4.41 -3.86 -14.69
N THR A 74 -4.23 -4.69 -13.65
CA THR A 74 -4.47 -6.13 -13.70
C THR A 74 -5.95 -6.42 -13.83
N ARG A 75 -6.80 -5.75 -13.05
CA ARG A 75 -8.26 -5.87 -13.17
C ARG A 75 -8.78 -5.47 -14.55
N SER A 76 -8.30 -4.37 -15.13
CA SER A 76 -8.71 -3.97 -16.48
C SER A 76 -8.27 -4.96 -17.57
N ARG A 77 -7.09 -5.58 -17.42
CA ARG A 77 -6.64 -6.61 -18.37
C ARG A 77 -7.47 -7.89 -18.27
N GLU A 78 -7.82 -8.31 -17.07
CA GLU A 78 -8.71 -9.46 -16.84
C GLU A 78 -10.12 -9.22 -17.40
N ASP A 79 -10.67 -8.01 -17.21
CA ASP A 79 -11.95 -7.62 -17.79
C ASP A 79 -11.94 -7.62 -19.33
N GLU A 80 -10.83 -7.17 -19.95
CA GLU A 80 -10.66 -7.16 -21.41
C GLU A 80 -10.48 -8.58 -21.99
N GLU A 81 -9.74 -9.47 -21.31
CA GLU A 81 -9.65 -10.90 -21.67
C GLU A 81 -11.01 -11.61 -21.58
N LEU A 82 -11.78 -11.35 -20.52
CA LEU A 82 -13.13 -11.90 -20.36
C LEU A 82 -14.08 -11.39 -21.46
N ALA A 83 -14.00 -10.11 -21.82
CA ALA A 83 -14.79 -9.54 -22.91
C ALA A 83 -14.46 -10.20 -24.27
N HIS A 84 -13.20 -10.55 -24.52
CA HIS A 84 -12.78 -11.21 -25.75
C HIS A 84 -13.15 -12.70 -25.84
N GLN A 85 -13.32 -13.40 -24.71
CA GLN A 85 -13.73 -14.82 -24.70
C GLN A 85 -15.24 -15.03 -24.89
N LEU A 86 -16.04 -13.98 -24.70
CA LEU A 86 -17.50 -14.00 -24.82
C LEU A 86 -18.02 -13.45 -26.16
N ALA A 87 -17.12 -13.06 -27.07
CA ALA A 87 -17.40 -12.58 -28.43
C ALA A 87 -17.13 -13.68 -29.47
#